data_AF-A0A914XYA8-F1
#
_entry.id   AF-A0A914XYA8-F1
#
_cell.length_a   1.000
_cell.length_b   1.000
_cell.length_c   1.000
_cell.angle_alpha   90.00
_cell.angle_beta   90.00
_cell.angle_gamma   90.00
#
_symmetry.space_group_name_H-M   'P 1'
#
loop_
_entity.id
_entity.type
_entity.pdbx_description
1 polymer ?
#
loop_
_entity_poly.entity_id
_entity_poly.type
_entity_poly.pdbx_seq_one_letter_code
_entity_poly.pdbx_strand_id
1 'polypeptide(L)'
;MSSSVIDLKEISLGLLILEKFLDAKSERTKGIDFKNLKLFENALKQAETLLSGPHFLRKDEKNFAVYKFMNELFKSDGLRFIQAIELCKKANLLPRIYSFYRSPTYHKIPEEENEIKPKKGLQSFLARKNDEKNIVEVKMEPESQGPFPLFTIADFFISLGSAGENFQVIVDVNSNPRKFQLLCLNGGEKFASIVSKAKSTILIGGTMRPTNLITSLLTKDCGIDKNRIIDNSYDHIIDATNLRIVSIEEDSIGPLTFTHTSLKDKTIFNRLLDSLHPFIKSISNGLAVFFPSKAFLSTFLAHIKQLKNQQYNDLISRNLFIEGETLDVWEKYSKKAKNEKATLFAVIGGKFSEGF
;
A
#
# COMPACT_ATOMS: atom_id res chain seq x y z
N MET A 1 7.01 -8.51 -3.83
CA MET A 1 7.31 -7.53 -4.89
C MET A 1 6.42 -6.33 -4.65
N SER A 2 6.97 -5.19 -4.23
CA SER A 2 6.17 -4.03 -3.85
C SER A 2 5.79 -3.24 -5.10
N SER A 3 4.50 -3.01 -5.31
CA SER A 3 4.05 -1.87 -6.11
C SER A 3 4.74 -0.61 -5.58
N SER A 4 5.38 0.16 -6.46
CA SER A 4 5.96 1.44 -6.09
C SER A 4 4.88 2.50 -6.20
N VAL A 5 4.70 3.30 -5.15
CA VAL A 5 3.66 4.33 -5.07
C VAL A 5 4.34 5.63 -4.66
N ILE A 6 4.00 6.72 -5.34
CA ILE A 6 4.33 8.08 -4.92
C ILE A 6 3.08 8.95 -4.98
N ASP A 7 2.89 9.78 -3.96
CA ASP A 7 1.73 10.68 -3.89
C ASP A 7 2.09 12.16 -4.06
N LEU A 8 1.06 12.98 -4.29
CA LEU A 8 1.22 14.41 -4.53
C LEU A 8 1.89 15.12 -3.35
N LYS A 9 1.61 14.71 -2.10
CA LYS A 9 2.23 15.35 -0.92
C LYS A 9 3.72 15.04 -0.87
N GLU A 10 4.10 13.78 -1.14
CA GLU A 10 5.50 13.38 -1.22
C GLU A 10 6.23 14.15 -2.33
N ILE A 11 5.62 14.28 -3.50
CA ILE A 11 6.19 15.00 -4.64
C ILE A 11 6.39 16.48 -4.32
N SER A 12 5.35 17.17 -3.80
CA SER A 12 5.43 18.59 -3.44
C SER A 12 6.47 18.83 -2.34
N LEU A 13 6.52 17.98 -1.32
CA LEU A 13 7.53 18.08 -0.26
C LEU A 13 8.94 17.83 -0.81
N GLY A 14 9.12 16.81 -1.66
CA GLY A 14 10.39 16.52 -2.32
C GLY A 14 10.87 17.69 -3.18
N LEU A 15 9.96 18.30 -3.94
CA LEU A 15 10.24 19.48 -4.77
C LEU A 15 10.71 20.66 -3.92
N LEU A 16 9.95 21.02 -2.88
CA LEU A 16 10.31 22.11 -1.96
C LEU A 16 11.70 21.92 -1.34
N ILE A 17 12.00 20.70 -0.89
CA ILE A 17 13.30 20.37 -0.29
C ILE A 17 14.43 20.52 -1.30
N LEU A 18 14.21 20.06 -2.53
CA LEU A 18 15.20 20.14 -3.60
C LEU A 18 15.45 21.58 -4.04
N GLU A 19 14.40 22.41 -4.16
CA GLU A 19 14.50 23.84 -4.47
C GLU A 19 15.31 24.57 -3.40
N LYS A 20 14.95 24.41 -2.12
CA LYS A 20 15.71 25.00 -0.99
C LYS A 20 17.17 24.57 -0.97
N PHE A 21 17.45 23.31 -1.30
CA PHE A 21 18.82 22.81 -1.40
C PHE A 21 19.59 23.47 -2.54
N LEU A 22 18.98 23.59 -3.72
CA LEU A 22 19.59 24.22 -4.89
C LEU A 22 19.84 25.71 -4.67
N ASP A 23 18.94 26.42 -4.01
CA ASP A 23 19.11 27.84 -3.69
C ASP A 23 20.27 28.05 -2.71
N ALA A 24 20.30 27.27 -1.62
CA ALA A 24 21.35 27.35 -0.59
C ALA A 24 22.74 26.93 -1.10
N LYS A 25 22.81 26.17 -2.20
CA LYS A 25 24.07 25.64 -2.76
C LYS A 25 24.39 26.16 -4.16
N SER A 26 23.59 27.06 -4.72
CA SER A 26 23.75 27.65 -6.06
C SER A 26 25.16 28.20 -6.31
N GLU A 27 25.84 28.70 -5.28
CA GLU A 27 27.23 29.18 -5.37
C GLU A 27 28.31 28.08 -5.25
N ARG A 28 28.00 26.97 -4.56
CA ARG A 28 28.98 25.92 -4.16
C ARG A 28 28.92 24.65 -5.00
N THR A 29 27.77 24.29 -5.54
CA THR A 29 27.62 23.17 -6.49
C THR A 29 27.66 23.72 -7.91
N LYS A 30 28.86 23.88 -8.47
CA LYS A 30 29.06 24.16 -9.89
C LYS A 30 29.47 22.87 -10.60
N GLY A 31 28.86 22.56 -11.75
CA GLY A 31 29.23 21.41 -12.58
C GLY A 31 28.07 20.45 -12.88
N ILE A 32 28.42 19.22 -13.27
CA ILE A 32 27.50 18.19 -13.79
C ILE A 32 26.44 17.78 -12.74
N ASP A 33 26.81 17.72 -11.47
CA ASP A 33 25.88 17.37 -10.38
C ASP A 33 24.73 18.38 -10.22
N PHE A 34 25.03 19.67 -10.34
CA PHE A 34 24.00 20.71 -10.28
C PHE A 34 23.04 20.63 -11.47
N LYS A 35 23.58 20.34 -12.67
CA LYS A 35 22.77 20.12 -13.86
C LYS A 35 21.82 18.92 -13.68
N ASN A 36 22.31 17.82 -13.12
CA ASN A 36 21.49 16.63 -12.86
C ASN A 36 20.41 16.89 -11.79
N LEU A 37 20.72 17.65 -10.75
CA LEU A 37 19.75 18.06 -9.74
C LEU A 37 18.67 18.98 -10.31
N LYS A 38 19.02 19.92 -11.20
CA LYS A 38 18.04 20.76 -11.91
C LYS A 38 17.14 19.94 -12.84
N LEU A 39 17.68 18.90 -13.48
CA LEU A 39 16.86 17.96 -14.25
C LEU A 39 15.91 17.17 -13.34
N PHE A 40 16.33 16.76 -12.14
CA PHE A 40 15.46 16.10 -11.17
C PHE A 40 14.35 17.05 -10.67
N GLU A 41 14.68 18.31 -10.38
CA GLU A 41 13.70 19.35 -10.02
C GLU A 41 12.65 19.53 -11.13
N ASN A 42 13.07 19.60 -12.40
CA ASN A 42 12.15 19.70 -13.53
C ASN A 42 11.24 18.47 -13.66
N ALA A 43 11.75 17.27 -13.38
CA ALA A 43 10.96 16.05 -13.39
C ALA A 43 9.88 16.07 -12.28
N LEU A 44 10.22 16.55 -11.08
CA LEU A 44 9.29 16.73 -9.97
C LEU A 44 8.20 17.76 -10.30
N LYS A 45 8.57 18.92 -10.88
CA LYS A 45 7.61 19.94 -11.33
C LYS A 45 6.60 19.40 -12.32
N GLN A 46 7.05 18.57 -13.27
CA GLN A 46 6.15 17.95 -14.24
C GLN A 46 5.22 16.92 -13.58
N ALA A 47 5.72 16.12 -12.65
CA ALA A 47 4.92 15.18 -11.87
C ALA A 47 3.86 15.87 -11.00
N GLU A 48 4.25 16.93 -10.30
CA GLU A 48 3.35 17.74 -9.48
C GLU A 48 2.25 18.40 -10.34
N THR A 49 2.64 18.98 -11.49
CA THR A 49 1.71 19.60 -12.43
C THR A 49 0.71 18.57 -12.97
N LEU A 50 1.17 17.37 -13.30
CA LEU A 50 0.33 16.31 -13.84
C LEU A 50 -0.72 15.84 -12.82
N LEU A 51 -0.34 15.66 -11.55
CA LEU A 51 -1.27 15.27 -10.48
C LEU A 51 -2.19 16.41 -10.04
N SER A 52 -1.72 17.66 -10.09
CA SER A 52 -2.49 18.83 -9.66
C SER A 52 -3.44 19.34 -10.76
N GLY A 53 -3.07 19.13 -12.03
CA GLY A 53 -3.72 19.74 -13.19
C GLY A 53 -5.14 19.22 -13.49
N PRO A 54 -6.03 20.07 -14.03
CA PRO A 54 -7.41 19.71 -14.34
C PRO A 54 -7.54 18.77 -15.55
N HIS A 55 -6.52 18.67 -16.40
CA HIS A 55 -6.54 17.85 -17.61
C HIS A 55 -6.61 16.35 -17.34
N PHE A 56 -5.95 15.87 -16.29
CA PHE A 56 -5.95 14.45 -15.94
C PHE A 56 -7.20 14.04 -15.13
N LEU A 57 -7.91 15.02 -14.56
CA LEU A 57 -9.19 14.81 -13.88
C LEU A 57 -10.34 14.44 -14.82
N ARG A 58 -10.17 14.69 -16.13
CA ARG A 58 -11.20 14.47 -17.15
C ARG A 58 -10.96 13.23 -18.02
N LYS A 59 -9.82 12.55 -17.90
CA LYS A 59 -9.57 11.30 -18.62
C LYS A 59 -10.28 10.16 -17.89
N ASP A 60 -11.10 9.40 -18.63
CA ASP A 60 -11.70 8.16 -18.13
C ASP A 60 -10.65 7.06 -17.92
N GLU A 61 -9.55 7.10 -18.68
CA GLU A 61 -8.44 6.16 -18.60
C GLU A 61 -7.50 6.54 -17.44
N LYS A 62 -7.47 5.69 -16.40
CA LYS A 62 -6.60 5.83 -15.22
C LYS A 62 -5.43 4.86 -15.22
N ASN A 63 -5.35 3.98 -16.21
CA ASN A 63 -4.33 2.95 -16.35
C ASN A 63 -3.55 3.20 -17.64
N PHE A 64 -2.24 3.39 -17.53
CA PHE A 64 -1.39 3.74 -18.64
C PHE A 64 -0.33 2.66 -18.85
N ALA A 65 -0.07 2.31 -20.12
CA ALA A 65 1.19 1.67 -20.47
C ALA A 65 2.34 2.61 -20.10
N VAL A 66 3.45 2.06 -19.59
CA VAL A 66 4.58 2.85 -19.06
C VAL A 66 5.08 3.88 -20.09
N TYR A 67 5.28 3.48 -21.34
CA TYR A 67 5.77 4.40 -22.39
C TYR A 67 4.80 5.56 -22.65
N LYS A 68 3.47 5.31 -22.64
CA LYS A 68 2.47 6.37 -22.79
C LYS A 68 2.50 7.31 -21.60
N PHE A 69 2.57 6.77 -20.39
CA PHE A 69 2.69 7.55 -19.17
C PHE A 69 3.95 8.42 -19.18
N MET A 70 5.11 7.85 -19.55
CA MET A 70 6.35 8.60 -19.63
C MET A 70 6.29 9.74 -20.65
N ASN A 71 5.63 9.54 -21.80
CA ASN A 71 5.43 10.60 -22.79
C ASN A 71 4.48 11.70 -22.28
N GLU A 72 3.43 11.34 -21.54
CA GLU A 72 2.53 12.31 -20.91
C GLU A 72 3.23 13.09 -19.79
N LEU A 73 4.01 12.40 -18.97
CA LEU A 73 4.71 12.97 -17.82
C LEU A 73 5.91 13.83 -18.22
N PHE A 74 6.77 13.33 -19.10
CA PHE A 74 8.06 13.93 -19.43
C PHE A 74 8.20 14.41 -20.88
N LYS A 75 7.16 14.26 -21.71
CA LYS A 75 7.21 14.52 -23.15
C LYS A 75 8.39 13.74 -23.78
N SER A 76 9.28 14.42 -24.50
CA SER A 76 10.44 13.82 -25.17
C SER A 76 11.66 13.62 -24.26
N ASP A 77 11.69 14.17 -23.05
CA ASP A 77 12.89 14.21 -22.20
C ASP A 77 12.95 13.11 -21.13
N GLY A 78 12.00 12.15 -21.13
CA GLY A 78 11.88 11.14 -20.06
C GLY A 78 13.16 10.37 -19.76
N LEU A 79 13.87 9.90 -20.79
CA LEU A 79 15.15 9.18 -20.61
C LEU A 79 16.23 10.06 -19.98
N ARG A 80 16.28 11.35 -20.35
CA ARG A 80 17.27 12.29 -19.80
C ARG A 80 17.02 12.56 -18.32
N PHE A 81 15.75 12.71 -17.93
CA PHE A 81 15.40 12.86 -16.51
C PHE A 81 15.78 11.63 -15.70
N ILE A 82 15.44 10.43 -16.18
CA ILE A 82 15.75 9.18 -15.48
C ILE A 82 17.27 9.01 -15.33
N GLN A 83 18.05 9.24 -16.39
CA GLN A 83 19.51 9.18 -16.33
C GLN A 83 20.08 10.19 -15.31
N ALA A 84 19.56 11.42 -15.28
CA ALA A 84 20.00 12.42 -14.32
C ALA A 84 19.70 12.00 -12.87
N ILE A 85 18.53 11.42 -12.62
CA ILE A 85 18.11 10.92 -11.30
C ILE A 85 19.00 9.73 -10.87
N GLU A 86 19.31 8.81 -11.77
CA GLU A 86 20.25 7.71 -11.50
C GLU A 86 21.64 8.24 -11.13
N LEU A 87 22.13 9.25 -11.84
CA LEU A 87 23.42 9.88 -11.55
C LEU A 87 23.41 10.59 -10.19
N CYS A 88 22.32 11.29 -9.84
CA CYS A 88 22.15 11.87 -8.51
C CYS A 88 22.22 10.82 -7.40
N LYS A 89 21.66 9.62 -7.64
CA LYS A 89 21.73 8.49 -6.70
C LYS A 89 23.14 7.92 -6.61
N LYS A 90 23.81 7.68 -7.75
CA LYS A 90 25.19 7.17 -7.82
C LYS A 90 26.21 8.11 -7.17
N ALA A 91 26.02 9.43 -7.32
CA ALA A 91 26.88 10.45 -6.74
C ALA A 91 26.57 10.75 -5.25
N ASN A 92 25.69 9.98 -4.60
CA ASN A 92 25.26 10.17 -3.22
C ASN A 92 24.74 11.60 -2.93
N LEU A 93 24.03 12.21 -3.90
CA LEU A 93 23.46 13.54 -3.72
C LEU A 93 22.20 13.49 -2.84
N LEU A 94 21.38 12.44 -2.92
CA LEU A 94 20.16 12.32 -2.11
C LEU A 94 20.45 12.26 -0.59
N PRO A 95 21.43 11.48 -0.09
CA PRO A 95 21.86 11.56 1.30
C PRO A 95 22.35 12.95 1.74
N ARG A 96 23.03 13.69 0.84
CA ARG A 96 23.47 15.07 1.14
C ARG A 96 22.29 16.03 1.28
N ILE A 97 21.29 15.91 0.39
CA ILE A 97 20.05 16.69 0.49
C ILE A 97 19.29 16.33 1.77
N TYR A 98 19.23 15.05 2.12
CA TYR A 98 18.61 14.60 3.38
C TYR A 98 19.31 15.18 4.62
N SER A 99 20.65 15.17 4.63
CA SER A 99 21.42 15.78 5.71
C SER A 99 21.21 17.30 5.79
N PHE A 100 21.01 17.98 4.65
CA PHE A 100 20.66 19.39 4.62
C PHE A 100 19.24 19.64 5.15
N TYR A 101 18.26 18.83 4.75
CA TYR A 101 16.89 18.89 5.22
C TYR A 101 16.80 18.79 6.76
N ARG A 102 17.63 17.94 7.37
CA ARG A 102 17.75 17.81 8.83
C ARG A 102 18.58 18.90 9.51
N SER A 103 19.21 19.78 8.74
CA SER A 103 20.09 20.81 9.30
C SER A 103 19.29 22.04 9.75
N PRO A 104 19.75 22.77 10.78
CA PRO A 104 19.14 24.04 11.19
C PRO A 104 19.11 25.09 10.07
N THR A 105 19.99 24.96 9.07
CA THR A 105 20.05 25.85 7.90
C THR A 105 18.80 25.75 7.03
N TYR A 106 18.19 24.56 6.92
CA TYR A 106 16.94 24.39 6.17
C TYR A 106 15.79 25.21 6.79
N HIS A 107 15.67 25.19 8.12
CA HIS A 107 14.64 25.91 8.86
C HIS A 107 14.85 27.43 8.94
N LYS A 108 15.99 27.94 8.46
CA LYS A 108 16.27 29.39 8.40
C LYS A 108 15.89 30.01 7.05
N ILE A 109 15.51 29.21 6.05
CA ILE A 109 15.10 29.70 4.73
C ILE A 109 13.62 30.09 4.80
N PRO A 110 13.26 31.37 4.55
CA PRO A 110 11.87 31.83 4.58
C PRO A 110 10.99 30.99 3.65
N GLU A 111 9.76 30.71 4.06
CA GLU A 111 8.74 30.15 3.17
C GLU A 111 8.09 31.31 2.41
N GLU A 112 8.13 31.29 1.07
CA GLU A 112 7.36 32.27 0.29
C GLU A 112 5.87 31.93 0.42
N GLU A 113 5.14 32.74 1.19
CA GLU A 113 3.68 32.74 1.16
C GLU A 113 3.21 33.14 -0.24
N ASN A 114 2.63 32.20 -0.98
CA ASN A 114 1.87 32.51 -2.20
C ASN A 114 0.58 33.27 -1.79
N GLU A 115 0.67 34.59 -1.64
CA GLU A 115 -0.47 35.48 -1.44
C GLU A 115 -1.41 35.44 -2.66
N ILE A 116 -2.53 34.74 -2.53
CA ILE A 116 -3.72 34.98 -3.35
C ILE A 116 -4.31 36.32 -2.90
N LYS A 117 -3.95 37.42 -3.54
CA LYS A 117 -4.50 38.76 -3.25
C LYS A 117 -6.00 38.82 -3.55
N PRO A 118 -6.89 39.02 -2.56
CA PRO A 118 -8.30 39.30 -2.81
C PRO A 118 -8.47 40.78 -3.17
N LYS A 119 -9.29 41.05 -4.20
CA LYS A 119 -9.63 42.42 -4.63
C LYS A 119 -10.33 43.20 -3.50
N LYS A 120 -9.93 44.47 -3.38
CA LYS A 120 -10.42 45.49 -2.44
C LYS A 120 -11.95 45.59 -2.40
N GLY A 121 -12.50 45.61 -1.19
CA GLY A 121 -13.87 46.03 -0.89
C GLY A 121 -13.94 46.57 0.53
N LEU A 122 -14.05 47.90 0.65
CA LEU A 122 -14.05 48.73 1.86
C LEU A 122 -15.33 48.55 2.72
N GLN A 123 -15.83 47.33 2.90
CA GLN A 123 -17.14 47.07 3.55
C GLN A 123 -17.13 46.07 4.72
N SER A 124 -16.00 45.51 5.13
CA SER A 124 -15.92 44.66 6.34
C SER A 124 -15.21 45.30 7.54
N PHE A 125 -14.63 46.50 7.39
CA PHE A 125 -13.94 47.23 8.46
C PHE A 125 -14.86 47.78 9.59
N LEU A 126 -16.18 47.60 9.48
CA LEU A 126 -17.16 48.05 10.49
C LEU A 126 -17.83 46.89 11.27
N ALA A 127 -17.44 45.64 11.03
CA ALA A 127 -17.79 44.51 11.90
C ALA A 127 -16.71 44.34 12.99
N ARG A 128 -16.75 45.27 13.95
CA ARG A 128 -16.50 45.08 15.39
C ARG A 128 -15.56 43.93 15.77
N LYS A 129 -14.34 44.24 16.21
CA LYS A 129 -14.01 44.31 17.65
C LYS A 129 -14.70 43.19 18.44
N ASN A 130 -14.10 42.02 18.45
CA ASN A 130 -13.81 41.20 19.63
C ASN A 130 -12.93 40.02 19.20
N ASP A 131 -12.14 39.54 20.16
CA ASP A 131 -11.28 38.36 20.12
C ASP A 131 -9.86 38.58 19.57
N GLU A 132 -9.04 39.15 20.45
CA GLU A 132 -7.60 38.93 20.50
C GLU A 132 -7.27 37.43 20.70
N LYS A 133 -6.16 37.01 20.10
CA LYS A 133 -5.36 35.79 20.35
C LYS A 133 -5.91 34.46 19.78
N ASN A 134 -5.41 34.11 18.60
CA ASN A 134 -4.71 32.85 18.36
C ASN A 134 -3.99 32.90 16.99
N ILE A 135 -2.72 33.27 17.01
CA ILE A 135 -1.80 32.96 15.90
C ILE A 135 -1.46 31.49 16.09
N VAL A 136 -2.05 30.62 15.26
CA VAL A 136 -1.62 29.22 15.18
C VAL A 136 -0.34 29.21 14.36
N GLU A 137 0.80 29.25 15.02
CA GLU A 137 2.08 28.83 14.43
C GLU A 137 1.92 27.36 13.99
N VAL A 138 1.85 27.11 12.68
CA VAL A 138 2.00 25.76 12.15
C VAL A 138 3.49 25.41 12.23
N LYS A 139 3.93 24.95 13.41
CA LYS A 139 5.18 24.19 13.53
C LYS A 139 4.93 22.82 12.91
N MET A 140 5.37 22.63 11.66
CA MET A 140 5.60 21.29 11.14
C MET A 140 6.87 20.74 11.81
N GLU A 141 6.72 20.14 12.99
CA GLU A 141 7.75 19.26 13.54
C GLU A 141 7.95 18.06 12.61
N PRO A 142 9.20 17.57 12.42
CA PRO A 142 9.51 16.49 11.51
C PRO A 142 9.19 15.14 12.15
N GLU A 143 7.91 14.86 12.39
CA GLU A 143 7.44 13.51 12.66
C GLU A 143 6.96 12.85 11.36
N SER A 144 7.90 12.51 10.47
CA SER A 144 7.66 11.44 9.52
C SER A 144 8.55 10.25 9.89
N GLN A 145 7.98 9.24 10.56
CA GLN A 145 8.58 7.89 10.67
C GLN A 145 8.55 7.15 9.31
N GLY A 146 8.72 7.87 8.21
CA GLY A 146 8.68 7.36 6.84
C GLY A 146 10.03 7.56 6.12
N PRO A 147 10.26 6.84 5.02
CA PRO A 147 11.41 7.05 4.17
C PRO A 147 11.41 8.50 3.64
N PHE A 148 12.60 9.10 3.48
CA PHE A 148 12.72 10.46 2.97
C PHE A 148 12.17 10.57 1.53
N PRO A 149 11.24 11.51 1.23
CA PRO A 149 10.45 11.49 0.00
C PRO A 149 11.26 11.40 -1.30
N LEU A 150 12.39 12.10 -1.39
CA LEU A 150 13.23 12.09 -2.59
C LEU A 150 13.85 10.72 -2.89
N PHE A 151 14.05 9.85 -1.89
CA PHE A 151 14.47 8.47 -2.16
C PHE A 151 13.35 7.68 -2.83
N THR A 152 12.14 7.72 -2.25
CA THR A 152 10.96 7.03 -2.80
C THR A 152 10.66 7.49 -4.22
N ILE A 153 10.72 8.80 -4.47
CA ILE A 153 10.45 9.38 -5.78
C ILE A 153 11.56 9.04 -6.79
N ALA A 154 12.83 9.12 -6.39
CA ALA A 154 13.93 8.70 -7.26
C ALA A 154 13.80 7.23 -7.64
N ASP A 155 13.48 6.36 -6.67
CA ASP A 155 13.28 4.93 -6.91
C ASP A 155 12.09 4.66 -7.84
N PHE A 156 11.00 5.41 -7.70
CA PHE A 156 9.85 5.34 -8.59
C PHE A 156 10.23 5.73 -10.04
N PHE A 157 10.90 6.86 -10.24
CA PHE A 157 11.31 7.31 -11.58
C PHE A 157 12.34 6.37 -12.23
N ILE A 158 13.30 5.85 -11.47
CA ILE A 158 14.25 4.82 -11.97
C ILE A 158 13.50 3.53 -12.31
N SER A 159 12.51 3.14 -11.51
CA SER A 159 11.68 1.97 -11.79
C SER A 159 10.85 2.15 -13.07
N LEU A 160 10.38 3.37 -13.37
CA LEU A 160 9.71 3.66 -14.64
C LEU A 160 10.65 3.47 -15.85
N GLY A 161 11.92 3.84 -15.73
CA GLY A 161 12.89 3.68 -16.83
C GLY A 161 13.29 2.24 -17.12
N SER A 162 13.18 1.36 -16.13
CA SER A 162 13.45 -0.07 -16.26
C SER A 162 12.18 -0.92 -16.40
N ALA A 163 11.01 -0.28 -16.34
CA ALA A 163 9.73 -0.95 -16.47
C ALA A 163 9.46 -1.27 -17.95
N GLY A 164 9.44 -2.56 -18.26
CA GLY A 164 9.06 -3.09 -19.58
C GLY A 164 7.55 -3.10 -19.79
N GLU A 165 7.11 -3.88 -20.80
CA GLU A 165 5.70 -4.02 -21.19
C GLU A 165 4.83 -4.65 -20.10
N ASN A 166 5.44 -5.41 -19.18
CA ASN A 166 4.79 -6.07 -18.05
C ASN A 166 4.46 -5.14 -16.87
N PHE A 167 4.50 -3.84 -17.09
CA PHE A 167 4.19 -2.84 -16.08
C PHE A 167 3.13 -1.85 -16.59
N GLN A 168 2.29 -1.39 -15.66
CA GLN A 168 1.34 -0.32 -15.90
C GLN A 168 1.45 0.74 -14.82
N VAL A 169 1.14 1.97 -15.19
CA VAL A 169 1.05 3.08 -14.26
C VAL A 169 -0.42 3.38 -14.03
N ILE A 170 -0.85 3.26 -12.77
CA ILE A 170 -2.18 3.65 -12.33
C ILE A 170 -2.06 5.07 -11.78
N VAL A 171 -2.90 5.97 -12.29
CA VAL A 171 -3.04 7.34 -11.79
C VAL A 171 -4.34 7.42 -11.02
N ASP A 172 -4.23 7.42 -9.69
CA ASP A 172 -5.40 7.52 -8.82
C ASP A 172 -5.64 8.98 -8.45
N VAL A 173 -6.52 9.62 -9.23
CA VAL A 173 -6.96 11.00 -9.01
C VAL A 173 -8.06 11.14 -7.95
N ASN A 174 -8.68 10.02 -7.55
CA ASN A 174 -9.77 10.01 -6.57
C ASN A 174 -9.24 9.81 -5.15
N SER A 175 -8.02 9.29 -4.99
CA SER A 175 -7.36 9.23 -3.69
C SER A 175 -7.01 10.62 -3.17
N ASN A 176 -6.99 10.75 -1.84
CA ASN A 176 -6.52 11.94 -1.16
C ASN A 176 -5.37 11.56 -0.20
N PRO A 177 -4.10 11.85 -0.52
CA PRO A 177 -3.63 12.58 -1.72
C PRO A 177 -3.71 11.76 -3.02
N ARG A 178 -3.72 12.46 -4.16
CA ARG A 178 -3.64 11.85 -5.51
C ARG A 178 -2.28 11.16 -5.68
N LYS A 179 -2.20 10.05 -6.40
CA LYS A 179 -0.97 9.24 -6.47
C LYS A 179 -0.73 8.58 -7.82
N PHE A 180 0.53 8.27 -8.07
CA PHE A 180 0.98 7.34 -9.10
C PHE A 180 1.32 5.99 -8.48
N GLN A 181 0.93 4.90 -9.13
CA GLN A 181 1.27 3.55 -8.73
C GLN A 181 1.81 2.78 -9.93
N LEU A 182 3.05 2.31 -9.82
CA LEU A 182 3.65 1.40 -10.79
C LEU A 182 3.30 -0.04 -10.39
N LEU A 183 2.45 -0.67 -11.20
CA LEU A 183 1.97 -2.04 -11.01
C LEU A 183 2.72 -2.99 -11.95
N CYS A 184 3.34 -4.02 -11.38
CA CYS A 184 3.88 -5.15 -12.14
C CYS A 184 2.75 -6.12 -12.46
N LEU A 185 2.44 -6.29 -13.74
CA LEU A 185 1.40 -7.19 -14.22
C LEU A 185 1.89 -8.64 -14.28
N ASN A 186 3.17 -8.84 -14.59
CA ASN A 186 3.79 -10.15 -14.70
C ASN A 186 5.15 -10.16 -14.00
N GLY A 187 5.24 -10.90 -12.89
CA GLY A 187 6.49 -11.10 -12.14
C GLY A 187 7.43 -12.14 -12.76
N GLY A 188 6.99 -12.84 -13.80
CA GLY A 188 7.68 -13.96 -14.42
C GLY A 188 9.06 -13.59 -14.96
N GLU A 189 9.24 -12.44 -15.62
CA GLU A 189 10.55 -12.01 -16.15
C GLU A 189 11.62 -11.89 -15.05
N LYS A 190 11.25 -11.32 -13.90
CA LYS A 190 12.18 -11.22 -12.76
C LYS A 190 12.52 -12.59 -12.23
N PHE A 191 11.54 -13.49 -12.16
CA PHE A 191 11.75 -14.85 -11.72
C PHE A 191 12.59 -15.67 -12.72
N ALA A 192 12.42 -15.45 -14.02
CA ALA A 192 13.23 -16.05 -15.09
C ALA A 192 14.72 -15.74 -14.91
N SER A 193 15.05 -14.52 -14.48
CA SER A 193 16.44 -14.14 -14.19
C SER A 193 17.06 -14.93 -13.02
N ILE A 194 16.23 -15.36 -12.06
CA ILE A 194 16.67 -16.18 -10.92
C ILE A 194 16.86 -17.62 -11.38
N VAL A 195 15.88 -18.18 -12.08
CA VAL A 195 15.91 -19.54 -12.62
C VAL A 195 17.11 -19.74 -13.55
N SER A 196 17.35 -18.82 -14.48
CA SER A 196 18.44 -18.92 -15.46
C SER A 196 19.84 -18.88 -14.84
N LYS A 197 20.01 -18.19 -13.71
CA LYS A 197 21.29 -18.12 -12.98
C LYS A 197 21.51 -19.31 -12.05
N ALA A 198 20.45 -19.97 -11.62
CA ALA A 198 20.52 -21.11 -10.72
C ALA A 198 20.83 -22.41 -11.50
N LYS A 199 21.63 -23.30 -10.89
CA LYS A 199 21.81 -24.67 -11.42
C LYS A 199 20.51 -25.48 -11.34
N SER A 200 19.77 -25.29 -10.26
CA SER A 200 18.48 -25.91 -9.98
C SER A 200 17.65 -24.99 -9.08
N THR A 201 16.36 -24.84 -9.38
CA THR A 201 15.39 -24.12 -8.54
C THR A 201 14.40 -25.12 -7.98
N ILE A 202 14.26 -25.16 -6.65
CA ILE A 202 13.34 -26.07 -5.96
C ILE A 202 12.26 -25.21 -5.31
N LEU A 203 11.00 -25.46 -5.67
CA LEU A 203 9.83 -24.80 -5.09
C LEU A 203 9.12 -25.79 -4.18
N ILE A 204 8.97 -25.45 -2.90
CA ILE A 204 8.37 -26.31 -1.88
C ILE A 204 7.31 -25.51 -1.13
N GLY A 205 6.13 -26.09 -0.94
CA GLY A 205 5.07 -25.48 -0.15
C GLY A 205 3.91 -26.45 0.07
N GLY A 206 3.23 -26.31 1.21
CA GLY A 206 2.11 -27.18 1.60
C GLY A 206 0.78 -26.85 0.90
N THR A 207 0.66 -25.68 0.28
CA THR A 207 -0.60 -25.16 -0.28
C THR A 207 -0.49 -24.77 -1.76
N MET A 208 0.48 -25.32 -2.49
CA MET A 208 0.80 -24.93 -3.88
C MET A 208 -0.10 -25.57 -4.96
N ARG A 209 -1.10 -26.37 -4.56
CA ARG A 209 -2.05 -27.01 -5.49
C ARG A 209 -3.24 -26.07 -5.76
N PRO A 210 -3.72 -25.99 -7.03
CA PRO A 210 -3.18 -26.65 -8.23
C PRO A 210 -1.90 -25.98 -8.76
N THR A 211 -0.94 -26.79 -9.22
CA THR A 211 0.38 -26.32 -9.70
C THR A 211 0.35 -25.74 -11.11
N ASN A 212 -0.80 -25.77 -11.79
CA ASN A 212 -0.96 -25.33 -13.18
C ASN A 212 -0.49 -23.89 -13.41
N LEU A 213 -0.78 -22.99 -12.47
CA LEU A 213 -0.36 -21.59 -12.55
C LEU A 213 1.16 -21.47 -12.50
N ILE A 214 1.80 -22.25 -11.62
CA ILE A 214 3.26 -22.26 -11.44
C ILE A 214 3.93 -22.85 -12.68
N THR A 215 3.42 -23.99 -13.18
CA THR A 215 3.92 -24.60 -14.40
C THR A 215 3.74 -23.67 -15.60
N SER A 216 2.63 -22.94 -15.69
CA SER A 216 2.41 -21.94 -16.74
C SER A 216 3.40 -20.79 -16.63
N LEU A 217 3.66 -20.27 -15.43
CA LEU A 217 4.64 -19.22 -15.17
C LEU A 217 6.06 -19.66 -15.59
N LEU A 218 6.46 -20.87 -15.19
CA LEU A 218 7.77 -21.42 -15.51
C LEU A 218 7.96 -21.66 -17.02
N THR A 219 6.93 -22.15 -17.71
CA THR A 219 7.02 -22.47 -19.15
C THR A 219 6.88 -21.23 -20.03
N LYS A 220 5.84 -20.42 -19.81
CA LYS A 220 5.53 -19.25 -20.66
C LYS A 220 6.39 -18.05 -20.33
N ASP A 221 6.53 -17.71 -19.05
CA ASP A 221 7.19 -16.46 -18.66
C ASP A 221 8.69 -16.65 -18.37
N CYS A 222 9.12 -17.84 -17.97
CA CYS A 222 10.52 -18.15 -17.75
C CYS A 222 11.18 -18.93 -18.90
N GLY A 223 10.42 -19.36 -19.90
CA GLY A 223 10.93 -20.09 -21.07
C GLY A 223 11.53 -21.47 -20.74
N ILE A 224 11.14 -22.07 -19.61
CA ILE A 224 11.65 -23.38 -19.22
C ILE A 224 10.90 -24.46 -19.99
N ASP A 225 11.65 -25.37 -20.62
CA ASP A 225 11.07 -26.57 -21.21
C ASP A 225 10.35 -27.39 -20.13
N LYS A 226 9.10 -27.75 -20.40
CA LYS A 226 8.27 -28.57 -19.51
C LYS A 226 8.96 -29.87 -19.07
N ASN A 227 9.81 -30.46 -19.91
CA ASN A 227 10.56 -31.68 -19.61
C ASN A 227 11.59 -31.49 -18.48
N ARG A 228 11.96 -30.24 -18.16
CA ARG A 228 12.85 -29.89 -17.05
C ARG A 228 12.10 -29.64 -15.74
N ILE A 229 10.77 -29.67 -15.76
CA ILE A 229 9.93 -29.39 -14.59
C ILE A 229 9.52 -30.73 -13.96
N ILE A 230 9.92 -30.92 -12.71
CA ILE A 230 9.54 -32.08 -11.91
C ILE A 230 8.50 -31.60 -10.89
N ASP A 231 7.25 -32.06 -11.02
CA ASP A 231 6.15 -31.78 -10.09
C ASP A 231 5.87 -33.04 -9.27
N ASN A 232 6.24 -33.01 -7.99
CA ASN A 232 5.92 -34.05 -7.02
C ASN A 232 5.01 -33.48 -5.94
N SER A 233 3.99 -34.23 -5.56
CA SER A 233 3.13 -33.95 -4.41
C SER A 233 3.08 -35.19 -3.54
N TYR A 234 3.15 -34.97 -2.24
CA TYR A 234 3.10 -36.01 -1.24
C TYR A 234 1.84 -35.85 -0.41
N ASP A 235 1.24 -36.96 -0.03
CA ASP A 235 0.05 -36.95 0.80
C ASP A 235 0.33 -36.38 2.19
N HIS A 236 -0.74 -35.91 2.81
CA HIS A 236 -0.68 -35.30 4.12
C HIS A 236 -0.32 -36.35 5.19
N ILE A 237 0.58 -36.01 6.13
CA ILE A 237 1.02 -36.94 7.19
C ILE A 237 -0.09 -37.16 8.23
N ILE A 238 -0.98 -36.19 8.42
CA ILE A 238 -2.12 -36.31 9.35
C ILE A 238 -3.22 -37.16 8.71
N ASP A 239 -3.62 -38.21 9.42
CA ASP A 239 -4.75 -39.09 9.09
C ASP A 239 -6.03 -38.28 8.85
N ALA A 240 -6.79 -38.63 7.80
CA ALA A 240 -8.04 -37.96 7.43
C ALA A 240 -9.09 -37.95 8.55
N THR A 241 -9.04 -38.89 9.50
CA THR A 241 -9.93 -38.92 10.68
C THR A 241 -9.70 -37.74 11.63
N ASN A 242 -8.50 -37.16 11.64
CA ASN A 242 -8.14 -36.02 12.47
C ASN A 242 -8.44 -34.66 11.82
N LEU A 243 -8.87 -34.64 10.54
CA LEU A 243 -9.18 -33.43 9.80
C LEU A 243 -10.58 -33.51 9.20
N ARG A 244 -11.45 -32.57 9.57
CA ARG A 244 -12.78 -32.44 8.95
C ARG A 244 -12.87 -31.12 8.22
N ILE A 245 -13.24 -31.20 6.94
CA ILE A 245 -13.48 -30.05 6.07
C ILE A 245 -14.99 -30.00 5.82
N VAL A 246 -15.59 -28.84 6.08
CA VAL A 246 -17.03 -28.60 5.85
C VAL A 246 -17.17 -27.31 5.06
N SER A 247 -17.90 -27.37 3.96
CA SER A 247 -18.34 -26.19 3.19
C SER A 247 -19.75 -25.82 3.63
N ILE A 248 -19.99 -24.55 3.96
CA ILE A 248 -21.32 -24.01 4.28
C ILE A 248 -21.66 -23.00 3.19
N GLU A 249 -22.46 -23.43 2.23
CA GLU A 249 -22.78 -22.63 1.03
C GLU A 249 -24.12 -21.91 1.15
N GLU A 250 -25.04 -22.45 1.94
CA GLU A 250 -26.40 -21.93 2.11
C GLU A 250 -26.94 -22.19 3.53
N ASP A 251 -27.97 -21.43 3.88
CA ASP A 251 -28.80 -21.64 5.07
C ASP A 251 -30.28 -21.75 4.66
N SER A 252 -31.20 -21.74 5.62
CA SER A 252 -32.64 -21.84 5.37
C SER A 252 -33.24 -20.68 4.56
N ILE A 253 -32.53 -19.56 4.41
CA ILE A 253 -32.93 -18.39 3.63
C ILE A 253 -32.40 -18.48 2.20
N GLY A 254 -31.27 -19.18 1.98
CA GLY A 254 -30.68 -19.44 0.67
C GLY A 254 -29.15 -19.36 0.67
N PRO A 255 -28.51 -19.02 -0.46
CA PRO A 255 -27.05 -18.96 -0.54
C PRO A 255 -26.41 -17.88 0.36
N LEU A 256 -25.23 -18.19 0.90
CA LEU A 256 -24.40 -17.28 1.70
C LEU A 256 -23.37 -16.57 0.81
N THR A 257 -23.84 -15.54 0.09
CA THR A 257 -23.01 -14.79 -0.86
C THR A 257 -22.46 -13.50 -0.23
N PHE A 258 -21.14 -13.39 -0.10
CA PHE A 258 -20.45 -12.22 0.46
C PHE A 258 -19.79 -11.37 -0.63
N THR A 259 -20.57 -10.51 -1.28
CA THR A 259 -20.11 -9.54 -2.28
C THR A 259 -20.20 -8.12 -1.72
N HIS A 260 -19.53 -7.15 -2.37
CA HIS A 260 -19.65 -5.75 -1.98
C HIS A 260 -21.11 -5.25 -1.98
N THR A 261 -21.96 -5.80 -2.86
CA THR A 261 -23.39 -5.47 -2.91
C THR A 261 -24.14 -6.09 -1.75
N SER A 262 -23.95 -7.39 -1.46
CA SER A 262 -24.69 -8.06 -0.37
C SER A 262 -24.29 -7.56 1.01
N LEU A 263 -23.07 -7.05 1.20
CA LEU A 263 -22.65 -6.43 2.46
C LEU A 263 -23.37 -5.13 2.81
N LYS A 264 -24.10 -4.52 1.86
CA LYS A 264 -24.99 -3.40 2.15
C LYS A 264 -26.25 -3.84 2.89
N ASP A 265 -26.66 -5.09 2.70
CA ASP A 265 -27.76 -5.68 3.44
C ASP A 265 -27.24 -6.27 4.75
N LYS A 266 -27.61 -5.64 5.86
CA LYS A 266 -27.18 -6.05 7.20
C LYS A 266 -27.68 -7.45 7.61
N THR A 267 -28.70 -7.99 6.93
CA THR A 267 -29.19 -9.35 7.21
C THR A 267 -28.13 -10.42 6.97
N ILE A 268 -27.17 -10.19 6.05
CA ILE A 268 -26.09 -11.13 5.76
C ILE A 268 -25.17 -11.36 6.96
N PHE A 269 -25.00 -10.35 7.82
CA PHE A 269 -24.19 -10.48 9.03
C PHE A 269 -24.89 -11.30 10.12
N ASN A 270 -26.23 -11.26 10.18
CA ASN A 270 -26.99 -12.15 11.06
C ASN A 270 -26.81 -13.60 10.61
N ARG A 271 -26.98 -13.85 9.30
CA ARG A 271 -26.81 -15.18 8.71
C ARG A 271 -25.40 -15.75 8.90
N LEU A 272 -24.38 -14.90 8.78
CA LEU A 272 -22.99 -15.27 9.11
C LEU A 272 -22.84 -15.62 10.59
N LEU A 273 -23.40 -14.82 11.50
CA LEU A 273 -23.35 -15.10 12.93
C LEU A 273 -24.08 -16.41 13.27
N ASP A 274 -25.26 -16.64 12.69
CA ASP A 274 -26.04 -17.87 12.83
C ASP A 274 -25.23 -19.10 12.39
N SER A 275 -24.49 -18.98 11.29
CA SER A 275 -23.62 -20.04 10.77
C SER A 275 -22.40 -20.30 11.65
N LEU A 276 -21.83 -19.27 12.28
CA LEU A 276 -20.67 -19.39 13.17
C LEU A 276 -21.05 -19.86 14.58
N HIS A 277 -22.27 -19.57 15.02
CA HIS A 277 -22.72 -19.78 16.40
C HIS A 277 -22.57 -21.22 16.93
N PRO A 278 -22.88 -22.28 16.16
CA PRO A 278 -22.67 -23.66 16.60
C PRO A 278 -21.21 -23.96 16.96
N PHE A 279 -20.25 -23.40 16.21
CA PHE A 279 -18.82 -23.56 16.47
C PHE A 279 -18.38 -22.76 17.69
N ILE A 280 -18.89 -21.53 17.82
CA ILE A 280 -18.69 -20.68 19.01
C ILE A 280 -19.17 -21.40 20.28
N LYS A 281 -20.27 -22.17 20.22
CA LYS A 281 -20.76 -22.92 21.39
C LYS A 281 -19.97 -24.21 21.67
N SER A 282 -19.72 -25.00 20.63
CA SER A 282 -19.23 -26.38 20.76
C SER A 282 -17.71 -26.49 20.96
N ILE A 283 -16.91 -25.61 20.36
CA ILE A 283 -15.45 -25.72 20.41
C ILE A 283 -14.94 -25.27 21.78
N SER A 284 -14.32 -26.15 22.56
CA SER A 284 -13.91 -25.83 23.94
C SER A 284 -12.64 -24.97 24.04
N ASN A 285 -11.77 -25.05 23.04
CA ASN A 285 -10.42 -24.48 23.09
C ASN A 285 -10.32 -23.26 22.14
N GLY A 286 -9.32 -23.22 21.28
CA GLY A 286 -9.13 -22.17 20.27
C GLY A 286 -10.07 -22.32 19.06
N LEU A 287 -10.73 -21.22 18.70
CA LEU A 287 -11.36 -21.00 17.40
C LEU A 287 -10.62 -19.86 16.69
N ALA A 288 -10.29 -20.01 15.41
CA ALA A 288 -9.74 -18.94 14.59
C ALA A 288 -10.66 -18.72 13.39
N VAL A 289 -11.08 -17.47 13.16
CA VAL A 289 -11.97 -17.07 12.07
C VAL A 289 -11.27 -16.02 11.24
N PHE A 290 -11.04 -16.33 9.96
CA PHE A 290 -10.37 -15.44 9.02
C PHE A 290 -11.39 -14.74 8.14
N PHE A 291 -11.36 -13.40 8.16
CA PHE A 291 -12.22 -12.53 7.39
C PHE A 291 -11.52 -12.07 6.10
N PRO A 292 -12.27 -11.77 5.03
CA PRO A 292 -11.68 -11.42 3.73
C PRO A 292 -10.99 -10.05 3.72
N SER A 293 -11.32 -9.15 4.65
CA SER A 293 -10.65 -7.86 4.78
C SER A 293 -10.84 -7.26 6.18
N LYS A 294 -9.98 -6.29 6.53
CA LYS A 294 -10.12 -5.50 7.77
C LYS A 294 -11.44 -4.72 7.80
N ALA A 295 -11.84 -4.13 6.68
CA ALA A 295 -13.10 -3.40 6.58
C ALA A 295 -14.30 -4.31 6.87
N PHE A 296 -14.32 -5.52 6.29
CA PHE A 296 -15.37 -6.51 6.57
C PHE A 296 -15.43 -6.85 8.07
N LEU A 297 -14.28 -7.19 8.67
CA LEU A 297 -14.19 -7.53 10.09
C LEU A 297 -14.71 -6.38 10.97
N SER A 298 -14.30 -5.15 10.70
CA SER A 298 -14.78 -3.97 11.45
C SER A 298 -16.29 -3.78 11.33
N THR A 299 -16.86 -3.91 10.12
CA THR A 299 -18.31 -3.81 9.90
C THR A 299 -19.07 -4.92 10.62
N PHE A 300 -18.60 -6.16 10.53
CA PHE A 300 -19.20 -7.30 11.22
C PHE A 300 -19.18 -7.12 12.74
N LEU A 301 -18.03 -6.73 13.31
CA LEU A 301 -17.88 -6.45 14.74
C LEU A 301 -18.81 -5.32 15.20
N ALA A 302 -18.94 -4.25 14.42
CA ALA A 302 -19.86 -3.16 14.74
C ALA A 302 -21.33 -3.63 14.71
N HIS A 303 -21.69 -4.46 13.74
CA HIS A 303 -23.04 -5.01 13.60
C HIS A 303 -23.40 -5.93 14.76
N ILE A 304 -22.56 -6.92 15.11
CA ILE A 304 -22.87 -7.86 16.19
C ILE A 304 -22.92 -7.16 17.57
N LYS A 305 -22.09 -6.12 17.78
CA LYS A 305 -22.13 -5.27 18.99
C LYS A 305 -23.47 -4.53 19.13
N GLN A 306 -24.14 -4.21 18.02
CA GLN A 306 -25.45 -3.56 18.03
C GLN A 306 -26.58 -4.54 18.37
N LEU A 307 -26.46 -5.81 17.97
CA LEU A 307 -27.50 -6.83 18.22
C LEU A 307 -27.71 -7.08 19.72
N LYS A 308 -26.64 -7.07 20.52
CA LYS A 308 -26.66 -7.34 21.98
C LYS A 308 -27.50 -8.57 22.37
N ASN A 309 -27.52 -9.59 21.51
CA ASN A 309 -28.31 -10.81 21.69
C ASN A 309 -27.47 -11.91 22.37
N GLN A 310 -28.09 -13.08 22.61
CA GLN A 310 -27.39 -14.20 23.24
C GLN A 310 -26.16 -14.67 22.45
N GLN A 311 -26.20 -14.61 21.12
CA GLN A 311 -25.08 -15.02 20.27
C GLN A 311 -23.86 -14.13 20.46
N TYR A 312 -24.08 -12.83 20.57
CA TYR A 312 -23.03 -11.87 20.91
C TYR A 312 -22.43 -12.14 22.30
N ASN A 313 -23.26 -12.42 23.30
CA ASN A 313 -22.80 -12.75 24.65
C ASN A 313 -21.98 -14.05 24.67
N ASP A 314 -22.44 -15.08 23.96
CA ASP A 314 -21.73 -16.35 23.82
C ASP A 314 -20.37 -16.15 23.15
N LEU A 315 -20.28 -15.30 22.12
CA LEU A 315 -19.01 -14.96 21.46
C LEU A 315 -18.02 -14.29 22.41
N ILE A 316 -18.44 -13.25 23.16
CA ILE A 316 -17.55 -12.48 24.05
C ILE A 316 -17.16 -13.28 25.29
N SER A 317 -17.99 -14.22 25.71
CA SER A 317 -17.64 -15.15 26.78
C SER A 317 -16.43 -16.02 26.44
N ARG A 318 -16.14 -16.22 25.14
CA ARG A 318 -14.88 -16.77 24.65
C ARG A 318 -13.91 -15.61 24.59
N ASN A 319 -12.78 -15.67 25.30
CA ASN A 319 -11.74 -14.64 25.26
C ASN A 319 -11.49 -14.20 23.80
N LEU A 320 -12.03 -13.04 23.40
CA LEU A 320 -12.08 -12.61 22.00
C LEU A 320 -10.85 -11.75 21.70
N PHE A 321 -10.12 -12.15 20.68
CA PHE A 321 -8.89 -11.53 20.22
C PHE A 321 -9.06 -11.05 18.78
N ILE A 322 -8.68 -9.82 18.50
CA ILE A 322 -8.83 -9.21 17.18
C ILE A 322 -7.45 -8.83 16.63
N GLU A 323 -7.15 -9.27 15.41
CA GLU A 323 -5.90 -8.92 14.73
C GLU A 323 -5.73 -7.39 14.62
N GLY A 324 -4.58 -6.90 15.06
CA GLY A 324 -4.21 -5.49 14.98
C GLY A 324 -4.66 -4.64 16.18
N GLU A 325 -5.35 -5.21 17.16
CA GLU A 325 -5.74 -4.49 18.38
C GLU A 325 -4.54 -4.20 19.30
N THR A 326 -3.66 -5.19 19.50
CA THR A 326 -2.38 -5.04 20.20
C THR A 326 -1.27 -5.81 19.48
N LEU A 327 0.00 -5.55 19.84
CA LEU A 327 1.13 -6.26 19.26
C LEU A 327 1.24 -7.72 19.74
N ASP A 328 0.70 -8.02 20.92
CA ASP A 328 0.80 -9.29 21.63
C ASP A 328 -0.44 -10.19 21.50
N VAL A 329 -1.35 -9.87 20.58
CA VAL A 329 -2.62 -10.62 20.37
C VAL A 329 -2.37 -12.11 20.16
N TRP A 330 -1.37 -12.48 19.36
CA TRP A 330 -1.06 -13.88 19.08
C TRP A 330 -0.61 -14.65 20.31
N GLU A 331 0.26 -14.05 21.13
CA GLU A 331 0.78 -14.68 22.35
C GLU A 331 -0.35 -14.90 23.37
N LYS A 332 -1.19 -13.87 23.57
CA LYS A 332 -2.35 -13.95 24.45
C LYS A 332 -3.35 -15.01 23.99
N TYR A 333 -3.71 -15.00 22.70
CA TYR A 333 -4.60 -16.00 22.12
C TYR A 333 -4.04 -17.42 22.28
N SER A 334 -2.78 -17.64 21.89
CA SER A 334 -2.13 -18.95 21.94
C SER A 334 -2.07 -19.53 23.36
N LYS A 335 -1.83 -18.67 24.37
CA LYS A 335 -1.83 -19.09 25.78
C LYS A 335 -3.23 -19.50 26.24
N LYS A 336 -4.25 -18.72 25.89
CA LYS A 336 -5.65 -18.97 26.28
C LYS A 336 -6.24 -20.17 25.56
N ALA A 337 -6.02 -20.28 24.26
CA ALA A 337 -6.55 -21.34 23.39
C ALA A 337 -6.11 -22.76 23.80
N LYS A 338 -5.07 -22.93 24.62
CA LYS A 338 -4.64 -24.24 25.12
C LYS A 338 -5.62 -24.87 26.10
N ASN A 339 -6.22 -24.06 26.98
CA ASN A 339 -7.00 -24.55 28.13
C ASN A 339 -8.36 -23.87 28.29
N GLU A 340 -8.61 -22.78 27.56
CA GLU A 340 -9.83 -21.97 27.69
C GLU A 340 -10.48 -21.75 26.33
N LYS A 341 -11.77 -21.40 26.36
CA LYS A 341 -12.47 -20.90 25.18
C LYS A 341 -11.84 -19.58 24.76
N ALA A 342 -11.20 -19.59 23.60
CA ALA A 342 -10.60 -18.42 22.99
C ALA A 342 -11.03 -18.33 21.52
N THR A 343 -11.24 -17.12 21.04
CA THR A 343 -11.58 -16.86 19.64
C THR A 343 -10.65 -15.80 19.09
N LEU A 344 -10.01 -16.09 17.96
CA LEU A 344 -9.22 -15.15 17.19
C LEU A 344 -9.98 -14.75 15.93
N PHE A 345 -10.25 -13.46 15.77
CA PHE A 345 -10.70 -12.88 14.51
C PHE A 345 -9.51 -12.24 13.80
N ALA A 346 -9.16 -12.78 12.64
CA ALA A 346 -8.01 -12.38 11.83
C ALA A 346 -8.45 -12.08 10.39
N VAL A 347 -7.53 -11.57 9.57
CA VAL A 347 -7.80 -11.19 8.18
C VAL A 347 -6.92 -12.01 7.23
N ILE A 348 -7.51 -12.50 6.14
CA ILE A 348 -6.79 -13.18 5.05
C ILE A 348 -5.82 -12.18 4.40
N GLY A 349 -4.56 -12.56 4.21
CA GLY A 349 -3.48 -11.65 3.79
C GLY A 349 -3.02 -10.69 4.89
N GLY A 350 -3.53 -10.86 6.12
CA GLY A 350 -3.03 -10.20 7.32
C GLY A 350 -1.80 -10.91 7.88
N LYS A 351 -1.20 -10.31 8.91
CA LYS A 351 0.03 -10.80 9.56
C LYS A 351 -0.15 -12.24 10.06
N PHE A 352 -1.36 -12.58 10.49
CA PHE A 352 -1.67 -13.86 11.11
C PHE A 352 -2.04 -14.97 10.11
N SER A 353 -2.07 -14.66 8.81
CA SER A 353 -2.45 -15.62 7.76
C SER A 353 -1.26 -16.21 6.99
N GLU A 354 -0.06 -15.64 7.14
CA GLU A 354 1.13 -16.01 6.36
C GLU A 354 2.07 -16.99 7.09
N GLY A 355 1.73 -17.38 8.33
CA GLY A 355 2.52 -18.29 9.17
C GLY A 355 3.02 -17.62 10.46
N PHE A 356 3.36 -18.44 11.45
CA PHE A 356 3.89 -18.03 12.76
C PHE A 356 5.05 -18.91 13.20
#